data_AF-A0A9W8DGF0-F1
#
_entry.id   AF-A0A9W8DGF0-F1
#
_cell.length_a   1.000
_cell.length_b   1.000
_cell.length_c   1.000
_cell.angle_alpha   90.00
_cell.angle_beta   90.00
_cell.angle_gamma   90.00
#
_symmetry.space_group_name_H-M   'P 1'
#
loop_
_entity.id
_entity.type
_entity.pdbx_description
1 polymer ?
#
loop_
_entity_poly.entity_id
_entity_poly.type
_entity_poly.pdbx_seq_one_letter_code
_entity_poly.pdbx_strand_id
1 'polypeptide(L)'
;SEVLRDALTELDSTSDKITFNFSPQAPHLRISTFGMSGSTEVNFSRDSDVIESFHAAATEHFSYRHSQVQHSLNALAFSTKTSIRINEMGSLSMQFMIQADRGDACFVELLCLPLVPIE
;
A
#
# COMPACT_ATOMS: atom_id res chain seq x y z
N SER A 1 0.02 -6.22 -9.07
CA SER A 1 -0.76 -4.96 -9.04
C SER A 1 -2.25 -5.15 -8.82
N GLU A 2 -2.89 -6.06 -9.56
CA GLU A 2 -4.34 -6.34 -9.44
C GLU A 2 -4.78 -6.62 -8.00
N VAL A 3 -4.14 -7.59 -7.32
CA VAL A 3 -4.49 -7.94 -5.93
C VAL A 3 -4.38 -6.75 -4.96
N LEU A 4 -3.39 -5.88 -5.15
CA LEU A 4 -3.24 -4.67 -4.33
C LEU A 4 -4.35 -3.65 -4.63
N ARG A 5 -4.76 -3.52 -5.90
CA ARG A 5 -5.89 -2.67 -6.28
C ARG A 5 -7.19 -3.16 -5.67
N ASP A 6 -7.43 -4.46 -5.73
CA ASP A 6 -8.63 -5.08 -5.16
C ASP A 6 -8.63 -4.91 -3.64
N ALA A 7 -7.50 -5.18 -2.97
CA ALA A 7 -7.33 -4.93 -1.55
C ALA A 7 -7.65 -3.48 -1.15
N LEU A 8 -7.12 -2.48 -1.89
CA LEU A 8 -7.39 -1.07 -1.60
C LEU A 8 -8.83 -0.65 -1.93
N THR A 9 -9.51 -1.36 -2.82
CA THR A 9 -10.92 -1.11 -3.19
C THR A 9 -11.87 -1.69 -2.15
N GLU A 10 -11.51 -2.81 -1.51
CA GLU A 10 -12.29 -3.49 -0.47
C GLU A 10 -12.26 -2.78 0.88
N LEU A 11 -11.29 -1.90 1.12
CA LEU A 11 -11.18 -1.16 2.38
C LEU A 11 -12.36 -0.20 2.58
N ASP A 12 -12.82 -0.10 3.83
CA ASP A 12 -13.94 0.78 4.20
C ASP A 12 -13.62 2.25 3.88
N SER A 13 -14.31 2.79 2.87
CA SER A 13 -14.15 4.16 2.40
C SER A 13 -14.67 5.23 3.37
N THR A 14 -15.39 4.83 4.43
CA THR A 14 -15.81 5.73 5.50
C THR A 14 -14.67 6.10 6.45
N SER A 15 -13.54 5.39 6.38
CA SER A 15 -12.36 5.70 7.20
C SER A 15 -11.55 6.85 6.57
N ASP A 16 -11.15 7.82 7.40
CA ASP A 16 -10.20 8.86 7.00
C ASP A 16 -8.75 8.35 6.98
N LYS A 17 -8.49 7.16 7.54
CA LYS A 17 -7.15 6.65 7.84
C LYS A 17 -6.96 5.25 7.28
N ILE A 18 -5.86 5.06 6.55
CA ILE A 18 -5.36 3.75 6.15
C ILE A 18 -4.04 3.48 6.85
N THR A 19 -3.86 2.28 7.38
CA THR A 19 -2.66 1.88 8.11
C THR A 19 -1.97 0.77 7.38
N PHE A 20 -0.67 0.94 7.17
CA PHE A 20 0.21 -0.11 6.67
C PHE A 20 1.05 -0.60 7.84
N ASN A 21 1.03 -1.90 8.09
CA ASN A 21 1.87 -2.58 9.04
C ASN A 21 2.81 -3.51 8.27
N PHE A 22 4.12 -3.36 8.48
CA PHE A 22 5.14 -4.20 7.91
C PHE A 22 5.88 -4.93 9.03
N SER A 23 6.19 -6.20 8.81
CA SER A 23 6.83 -7.06 9.81
C SER A 23 7.73 -8.10 9.15
N PRO A 24 8.87 -8.48 9.75
CA PRO A 24 9.62 -9.66 9.33
C PRO A 24 8.84 -10.97 9.59
N GLN A 25 7.76 -10.93 10.37
CA GLN A 25 6.88 -12.05 10.70
C GLN A 25 5.57 -11.97 9.91
N ALA A 26 4.96 -13.11 9.62
CA ALA A 26 3.64 -13.18 9.00
C ALA A 26 2.61 -12.33 9.79
N PRO A 27 1.73 -11.57 9.12
CA PRO A 27 1.45 -11.61 7.69
C PRO A 27 2.42 -10.81 6.81
N HIS A 28 3.53 -10.30 7.32
CA HIS A 28 4.54 -9.48 6.61
C HIS A 28 4.07 -8.09 6.21
N LEU A 29 2.98 -8.00 5.46
CA LEU A 29 2.30 -6.74 5.18
C LEU A 29 0.81 -6.89 5.53
N ARG A 30 0.31 -5.98 6.35
CA ARG A 30 -1.12 -5.79 6.61
C ARG A 30 -1.51 -4.37 6.25
N ILE A 31 -2.59 -4.23 5.49
CA ILE A 31 -3.23 -2.96 5.17
C ILE A 31 -4.60 -2.95 5.84
N SER A 32 -4.90 -1.93 6.63
CA SER A 32 -6.17 -1.86 7.36
C SER A 32 -6.77 -0.47 7.42
N THR A 33 -8.09 -0.42 7.53
CA THR A 33 -8.88 0.79 7.82
C THR A 33 -9.78 0.53 9.03
N PHE A 34 -10.17 1.61 9.70
CA PHE A 34 -11.16 1.56 10.78
C PHE A 34 -12.24 2.59 10.49
N GLY A 35 -13.39 2.12 10.02
CA GLY A 35 -14.52 2.96 9.61
C GLY A 35 -15.76 2.71 10.47
N MET A 36 -16.90 3.18 10.00
CA MET A 36 -18.16 3.09 10.76
C MET A 36 -18.63 1.65 10.98
N SER A 37 -18.29 0.74 10.07
CA SER A 37 -18.66 -0.67 10.14
C SER A 37 -17.64 -1.54 10.90
N GLY A 38 -16.60 -0.93 11.45
CA GLY A 38 -15.52 -1.61 12.17
C GLY A 38 -14.19 -1.60 11.41
N SER A 39 -13.35 -2.59 11.70
CA SER A 39 -12.03 -2.74 11.10
C SER A 39 -12.09 -3.64 9.88
N THR A 40 -11.51 -3.20 8.76
CA THR A 40 -11.24 -4.05 7.58
C THR A 40 -9.73 -4.21 7.45
N GLU A 41 -9.28 -5.42 7.14
CA GLU A 41 -7.86 -5.71 6.97
C GLU A 41 -7.59 -6.68 5.82
N VAL A 42 -6.50 -6.44 5.10
CA VAL A 42 -5.98 -7.30 4.05
C VAL A 42 -4.52 -7.64 4.36
N ASN A 43 -4.16 -8.91 4.22
CA ASN A 43 -2.88 -9.48 4.64
C ASN A 43 -2.13 -10.07 3.44
N PHE A 44 -0.83 -9.78 3.31
CA PHE A 44 0.01 -10.22 2.20
C PHE A 44 1.27 -10.96 2.69
N SER A 45 1.26 -12.29 2.65
CA SER A 45 2.44 -13.06 3.01
C SER A 45 3.55 -12.99 1.97
N ARG A 46 4.81 -12.94 2.41
CA ARG A 46 6.01 -12.95 1.54
C ARG A 46 6.09 -14.18 0.62
N ASP A 47 5.46 -15.28 1.01
CA ASP A 47 5.47 -16.55 0.28
C ASP A 47 4.28 -16.65 -0.70
N SER A 48 3.49 -15.59 -0.83
CA SER A 48 2.42 -15.54 -1.84
C SER A 48 2.99 -15.27 -3.23
N ASP A 49 2.35 -15.83 -4.26
CA ASP A 49 2.72 -15.61 -5.66
C ASP A 49 2.62 -14.14 -6.11
N VAL A 50 2.00 -13.29 -5.28
CA VAL A 50 1.77 -11.86 -5.53
C VAL A 50 3.00 -11.02 -5.16
N ILE A 51 3.86 -11.50 -4.25
CA ILE A 51 5.03 -10.77 -3.75
C ILE A 51 6.29 -11.24 -4.48
N GLU A 52 6.88 -10.34 -5.28
CA GLU A 52 8.18 -10.62 -5.93
C GLU A 52 9.36 -10.50 -4.95
N SER A 53 9.29 -9.54 -4.03
CA SER A 53 10.32 -9.32 -3.00
C SER A 53 9.72 -8.63 -1.79
N PHE A 54 10.22 -8.98 -0.61
CA PHE A 54 9.81 -8.38 0.66
C PHE A 54 11.02 -8.21 1.57
N HIS A 55 11.14 -7.03 2.17
CA HIS A 55 12.17 -6.73 3.15
C HIS A 55 11.60 -5.82 4.24
N ALA A 56 11.67 -6.28 5.49
CA ALA A 56 11.38 -5.50 6.68
C ALA A 56 12.38 -5.89 7.77
N ALA A 57 13.08 -4.91 8.33
CA ALA A 57 14.06 -5.13 9.39
C ALA A 57 13.41 -5.26 10.77
N ALA A 58 12.29 -4.56 10.97
CA ALA A 58 11.54 -4.53 12.22
C ALA A 58 10.03 -4.47 11.93
N THR A 59 9.23 -4.71 12.97
CA THR A 59 7.78 -4.52 12.91
C THR A 59 7.47 -3.05 13.12
N GLU A 60 6.89 -2.42 12.10
CA GLU A 60 6.51 -1.01 12.14
C GLU A 60 5.12 -0.81 11.54
N HIS A 61 4.47 0.28 11.93
CA HIS A 61 3.19 0.66 11.35
C HIS A 61 3.09 2.16 11.17
N PHE A 62 2.53 2.56 10.03
CA PHE A 62 2.34 3.97 9.71
C PHE A 62 0.95 4.16 9.11
N SER A 63 0.31 5.25 9.51
CA SER A 63 -1.01 5.61 9.03
C SER A 63 -0.93 6.79 8.07
N TYR A 64 -1.79 6.80 7.06
CA TYR A 64 -1.87 7.83 6.03
C TYR A 64 -3.32 8.26 5.86
N ARG A 65 -3.54 9.42 5.24
CA ARG A 65 -4.88 9.84 4.85
C ARG A 65 -5.40 8.87 3.78
N HIS A 66 -6.54 8.23 4.06
CA HIS A 66 -7.13 7.23 3.17
C HIS A 66 -7.33 7.77 1.75
N SER A 67 -7.86 8.99 1.62
CA SER A 67 -8.08 9.62 0.31
C SER A 67 -6.81 9.84 -0.51
N GLN A 68 -5.64 10.03 0.12
CA GLN A 68 -4.37 10.17 -0.62
C GLN A 68 -3.92 8.83 -1.20
N VAL A 69 -4.03 7.75 -0.42
CA VAL A 69 -3.65 6.41 -0.88
C VAL A 69 -4.63 5.91 -1.94
N GLN A 70 -5.91 6.27 -1.86
CA GLN A 70 -6.93 5.92 -2.87
C GLN A 70 -6.58 6.44 -4.28
N HIS A 71 -5.82 7.54 -4.41
CA HIS A 71 -5.34 7.99 -5.73
C HIS A 71 -4.44 6.97 -6.45
N SER A 72 -3.83 6.04 -5.70
CA SER A 72 -3.05 4.94 -6.28
C SER A 72 -3.89 4.02 -7.16
N LEU A 73 -5.22 3.91 -6.95
CA LEU A 73 -6.10 3.04 -7.73
C LEU A 73 -6.02 3.34 -9.23
N ASN A 74 -5.93 4.62 -9.60
CA ASN A 74 -5.82 5.05 -10.99
C ASN A 74 -4.53 4.55 -11.63
N ALA A 75 -3.39 4.63 -10.92
CA ALA A 75 -2.11 4.13 -11.41
C ALA A 75 -2.07 2.59 -11.40
N LEU A 76 -2.66 1.97 -10.37
CA LEU A 76 -2.73 0.53 -10.22
C LEU A 76 -3.49 -0.15 -11.36
N ALA A 77 -4.53 0.49 -11.88
CA ALA A 77 -5.32 0.00 -13.02
C ALA A 77 -4.50 -0.25 -14.29
N PHE A 78 -3.39 0.45 -14.48
CA PHE A 78 -2.50 0.30 -15.64
C PHE A 78 -1.14 -0.31 -15.30
N SER A 79 -0.85 -0.51 -14.01
CA SER A 79 0.44 -0.99 -13.56
C SER A 79 0.57 -2.50 -13.71
N THR A 80 1.74 -2.93 -14.16
CA THR A 80 2.14 -4.35 -14.21
C THR A 80 2.84 -4.77 -12.93
N LYS A 81 3.66 -3.88 -12.35
CA LYS A 81 4.35 -4.05 -11.07
C LYS A 81 4.19 -2.82 -10.21
N THR A 82 4.15 -3.04 -8.89
CA THR A 82 4.11 -1.97 -7.90
C THR A 82 5.16 -2.23 -6.83
N SER A 83 5.98 -1.24 -6.54
CA SER A 83 6.88 -1.24 -5.38
C SER A 83 6.29 -0.36 -4.28
N ILE A 84 6.28 -0.85 -3.05
CA ILE A 84 5.90 -0.09 -1.86
C ILE A 84 7.12 0.02 -0.97
N ARG A 85 7.46 1.25 -0.58
CA ARG A 85 8.56 1.55 0.34
C ARG A 85 8.08 2.50 1.41
N ILE A 86 8.48 2.24 2.65
CA ILE A 86 8.33 3.19 3.75
C ILE A 86 9.72 3.41 4.34
N ASN A 87 10.08 4.67 4.56
CA ASN A 87 11.34 5.01 5.22
C ASN A 87 11.19 5.07 6.75
N GLU A 88 12.30 5.26 7.46
CA GLU A 88 12.33 5.34 8.93
C GLU A 88 11.47 6.47 9.52
N MET A 89 11.18 7.51 8.71
CA MET A 89 10.30 8.61 9.11
C MET A 89 8.83 8.34 8.79
N GLY A 90 8.48 7.15 8.29
CA GLY A 90 7.11 6.80 7.93
C GLY A 90 6.61 7.39 6.62
N SER A 91 7.48 7.92 5.75
CA SER A 91 7.05 8.40 4.43
C SER A 91 6.85 7.23 3.48
N LEU A 92 5.66 7.13 2.89
CA LEU A 92 5.28 6.12 1.92
C LEU A 92 5.62 6.56 0.50
N SER A 93 6.30 5.68 -0.23
CA SER A 93 6.53 5.75 -1.68
C SER A 93 5.88 4.52 -2.32
N MET A 94 4.95 4.75 -3.25
CA MET A 94 4.39 3.71 -4.11
C MET A 94 4.77 4.02 -5.55
N GLN A 95 5.58 3.13 -6.15
CA GLN A 95 6.02 3.27 -7.54
C GLN A 95 5.33 2.24 -8.42
N PHE A 96 4.68 2.70 -9.48
CA PHE A 96 3.88 1.89 -10.40
C PHE A 96 4.58 1.82 -11.75
N MET A 97 4.92 0.62 -12.21
CA MET A 97 5.48 0.38 -13.55
C MET A 97 4.34 0.12 -14.53
N ILE A 98 4.17 1.03 -15.50
CA ILE A 98 3.14 0.97 -16.55
C ILE A 98 3.83 0.66 -17.88
N GLN A 99 3.33 -0.35 -18.59
CA GLN A 99 3.84 -0.68 -19.93
C GLN A 99 3.11 0.18 -20.96
N ALA A 100 3.86 0.97 -21.72
CA ALA A 100 3.30 1.74 -22.84
C ALA A 100 3.15 0.86 -24.08
N ASP A 101 2.25 1.25 -25.00
CA ASP A 101 1.93 0.50 -26.22
C ASP A 101 3.15 0.18 -27.12
N ARG A 102 4.23 0.95 -26.97
CA ARG A 102 5.47 0.80 -27.75
C ARG A 102 6.52 -0.11 -27.10
N GLY A 103 6.19 -0.71 -25.95
CA GLY A 103 7.11 -1.56 -25.19
C GLY A 103 8.03 -0.80 -24.23
N ASP A 104 7.90 0.52 -24.15
CA ASP A 104 8.62 1.34 -23.17
C ASP A 104 7.95 1.25 -21.80
N ALA A 105 8.76 1.20 -20.74
CA ALA A 105 8.27 1.23 -19.36
C ALA A 105 8.19 2.67 -18.85
N CYS A 106 7.00 3.08 -18.42
CA CYS A 106 6.73 4.33 -17.73
C CYS A 106 6.57 4.09 -16.23
N PHE A 107 6.92 5.09 -15.41
CA PHE A 107 6.79 5.01 -13.96
C PHE A 107 5.96 6.17 -13.43
N VAL A 108 5.01 5.87 -12.55
CA VAL A 108 4.29 6.85 -11.74
C VAL A 108 4.69 6.62 -10.30
N GLU A 109 4.94 7.69 -9.54
CA GLU A 109 5.23 7.59 -8.11
C GLU A 109 4.22 8.41 -7.31
N LEU A 110 3.66 7.79 -6.27
CA LEU A 110 2.84 8.43 -5.26
C LEU A 110 3.65 8.52 -3.96
N LEU A 111 3.77 9.73 -3.43
CA LEU A 111 4.42 10.00 -2.15
C LEU A 111 3.37 10.46 -1.13
N CYS A 112 3.36 9.83 0.04
CA CYS A 112 2.48 10.21 1.14
C CYS A 112 3.29 10.39 2.42
N LEU A 113 3.02 11.49 3.11
CA LEU A 113 3.54 11.73 4.45
C LEU A 113 2.66 10.99 5.47
N PRO A 114 3.24 10.43 6.55
CA PRO A 114 2.47 9.79 7.57
C PRO A 114 1.60 10.81 8.30
N LEU A 115 0.46 10.36 8.81
CA LEU A 115 -0.28 11.08 9.81
C LEU A 115 0.53 11.08 11.10
N VAL A 116 0.79 12.26 11.63
CA VAL A 116 1.48 12.42 12.92
C VAL A 116 0.60 11.78 14.00
N PRO A 117 1.15 10.94 14.90
CA PRO A 117 0.42 10.50 16.09
C PRO A 117 -0.03 11.75 16.86
N ILE A 118 -1.32 11.85 17.16
CA ILE A 118 -1.79 12.87 18.10
C ILE A 118 -1.32 12.38 19.48
N GLU A 119 -0.36 13.09 20.08
CA GLU A 119 0.03 12.91 21.49
C GLU A 119 -1.11 13.27 22.44
#